data_AF-A0A1Q6U5H8-F1
#
_entry.id   AF-A0A1Q6U5H8-F1
#
_cell.length_a   1.000
_cell.length_b   1.000
_cell.length_c   1.000
_cell.angle_alpha   90.00
_cell.angle_beta   90.00
_cell.angle_gamma   90.00
#
_symmetry.space_group_name_H-M   'P 1'
#
loop_
_entity.id
_entity.type
_entity.pdbx_description
1 polymer ?
#
loop_
_entity_poly.entity_id
_entity_poly.type
_entity_poly.pdbx_seq_one_letter_code
_entity_poly.pdbx_strand_id
1 'polypeptide(L)' 'MNNVINLKTSRINFPNDLISFKEFAEKHNMKIGYLYKLQKLGQFSRYKRGVWKISESEVLKVLEKVG' A
#
# COMPACT_ATOMS: atom_id res chain seq x y z
N MET A 1 25.37 35.38 1.27
CA MET A 1 24.37 34.58 0.52
C MET A 1 24.27 33.22 1.19
N ASN A 2 23.27 33.01 2.04
CA ASN A 2 23.03 31.71 2.66
C ASN A 2 21.88 31.05 1.90
N ASN A 3 22.21 30.14 0.97
CA ASN A 3 21.23 29.29 0.32
C ASN A 3 20.78 28.22 1.32
N VAL A 4 19.79 28.58 2.13
CA VAL A 4 19.12 27.64 3.03
C VAL A 4 18.33 26.67 2.14
N ILE A 5 18.86 25.47 1.94
CA ILE A 5 18.17 24.40 1.23
C ILE A 5 16.98 24.00 2.12
N ASN A 6 15.82 24.60 1.88
CA ASN A 6 14.57 24.14 2.43
C ASN A 6 14.25 22.78 1.80
N LEU A 7 14.77 21.71 2.41
CA LEU A 7 14.25 20.37 2.24
C LEU A 7 12.83 20.37 2.78
N LYS A 8 11.88 20.87 1.97
CA LYS A 8 10.48 20.44 2.03
C LYS A 8 10.53 18.96 1.67
N THR A 9 10.91 18.13 2.64
CA THR A 9 10.63 16.70 2.61
C THR A 9 9.13 16.61 2.47
N SER A 10 8.69 16.44 1.22
CA SER A 10 7.32 16.09 0.86
C SER A 10 6.90 15.04 1.86
N ARG A 11 6.00 15.39 2.79
CA ARG A 11 5.48 14.43 3.76
C ARG A 11 4.76 13.39 2.92
N ILE A 12 5.45 12.28 2.64
CA ILE A 12 4.84 11.12 2.00
C ILE A 12 3.82 10.66 3.04
N ASN A 13 2.56 11.03 2.84
CA ASN A 13 1.47 10.65 3.71
C ASN A 13 1.23 9.15 3.50
N PHE A 14 1.95 8.35 4.27
CA PHE A 14 1.71 6.92 4.31
C PHE A 14 0.38 6.66 5.00
N PRO A 15 -0.42 5.71 4.49
CA PRO A 15 -1.57 5.20 5.23
C PRO A 15 -1.14 4.67 6.60
N ASN A 16 -1.99 4.84 7.61
CA ASN A 16 -1.71 4.35 8.95
C ASN A 16 -1.90 2.82 9.08
N ASP A 17 -2.58 2.21 8.12
CA ASP A 17 -3.01 0.82 8.07
C ASP A 17 -2.18 -0.03 7.09
N LEU A 18 -0.88 0.27 6.99
CA LEU A 18 0.04 -0.45 6.11
C LEU A 18 0.40 -1.85 6.64
N ILE A 19 -0.01 -2.86 5.89
CA ILE A 19 0.23 -4.28 6.16
C ILE A 19 0.96 -4.93 4.98
N SER A 20 1.72 -6.00 5.21
CA SER A 20 2.34 -6.74 4.10
C SER A 20 1.30 -7.56 3.31
N PHE A 21 1.64 -7.91 2.07
CA PHE A 21 0.80 -8.80 1.26
C PHE A 21 0.54 -10.14 1.94
N LYS A 22 1.53 -10.68 2.66
CA LYS A 22 1.42 -11.96 3.37
C LYS A 22 0.46 -11.84 4.55
N GLU A 23 0.65 -10.84 5.40
CA GLU A 23 -0.21 -10.61 6.56
C GLU A 23 -1.67 -10.33 6.13
N PHE A 24 -1.90 -9.56 5.06
CA PHE A 24 -3.25 -9.35 4.52
C PHE A 24 -3.89 -10.68 4.07
N ALA A 25 -3.12 -11.48 3.31
CA ALA A 25 -3.58 -12.77 2.82
C ALA A 25 -3.93 -13.74 3.94
N GLU A 26 -3.12 -13.79 5.00
CA GLU A 26 -3.38 -14.60 6.19
C GLU A 26 -4.60 -14.09 6.96
N LYS A 27 -4.72 -12.77 7.16
CA LYS A 27 -5.82 -12.14 7.91
C LYS A 27 -7.18 -12.33 7.24
N HIS A 28 -7.24 -12.27 5.91
CA HIS A 28 -8.50 -12.34 5.13
C HIS A 28 -8.71 -13.70 4.46
N ASN A 29 -7.89 -14.70 4.77
CA ASN A 29 -7.92 -16.04 4.14
C ASN A 29 -7.91 -15.97 2.60
N MET A 30 -7.00 -15.17 2.04
CA MET A 30 -6.88 -14.90 0.61
C MET A 30 -5.57 -15.40 0.03
N LYS A 31 -5.56 -15.66 -1.28
CA LYS A 31 -4.32 -16.01 -1.99
C LYS A 31 -3.50 -14.76 -2.27
N ILE A 32 -2.24 -14.75 -1.82
CA ILE A 32 -1.27 -13.67 -2.10
C ILE A 32 -1.18 -13.37 -3.61
N GLY A 33 -1.21 -14.40 -4.46
CA GLY A 33 -1.17 -14.23 -5.92
C GLY A 33 -2.33 -13.40 -6.48
N TYR A 34 -3.51 -13.45 -5.86
CA TYR A 34 -4.65 -12.63 -6.25
C TYR A 34 -4.41 -11.14 -5.92
N LEU A 35 -3.84 -10.85 -4.75
CA LEU A 35 -3.45 -9.48 -4.38
C LEU A 35 -2.41 -8.91 -5.37
N TYR A 36 -1.42 -9.70 -5.77
CA TYR A 36 -0.46 -9.27 -6.79
C TYR A 36 -1.12 -9.04 -8.16
N LYS A 37 -2.12 -9.84 -8.53
CA LYS A 37 -2.90 -9.62 -9.77
C LYS A 37 -3.62 -8.28 -9.72
N LEU A 38 -4.35 -7.99 -8.64
CA LEU A 38 -5.05 -6.71 -8.46
C LEU A 38 -4.09 -5.51 -8.45
N GLN A 39 -2.93 -5.66 -7.79
CA GLN A 39 -1.89 -4.65 -7.79
C GLN A 39 -1.32 -4.41 -9.20
N LYS A 40 -1.06 -5.48 -9.97
CA LYS A 40 -0.57 -5.39 -11.35
C LYS A 40 -1.59 -4.73 -12.29
N LEU A 41 -2.88 -4.87 -11.99
CA LEU A 41 -3.97 -4.18 -12.67
C LEU A 41 -4.15 -2.73 -12.22
N GLY A 42 -3.32 -2.24 -11.29
CA GLY A 42 -3.37 -0.85 -10.80
C GLY A 42 -4.56 -0.54 -9.91
N GLN A 43 -5.21 -1.55 -9.32
CA GLN A 43 -6.41 -1.35 -8.50
C GLN A 43 -6.12 -0.67 -7.15
N PHE A 44 -4.91 -0.83 -6.63
CA PHE A 44 -4.45 -0.17 -5.41
C PHE A 44 -2.94 0.06 -5.43
N SER A 45 -2.46 0.94 -4.55
CA SER A 45 -1.04 1.30 -4.43
C SER A 45 -0.27 0.41 -3.44
N ARG A 46 1.05 0.29 -3.67
CA ARG A 46 1.97 -0.33 -2.71
C ARG A 46 3.01 0.66 -2.23
N TYR A 47 3.42 0.51 -0.98
CA TYR A 47 4.29 1.43 -0.27
C TYR A 47 5.55 0.68 0.21
N LYS A 48 6.73 1.26 0.00
CA LYS A 48 8.01 0.65 0.43
C LYS A 48 8.38 1.17 1.82
N ARG A 49 8.25 0.33 2.84
CA ARG A 49 8.67 0.63 4.23
C ARG A 49 9.32 -0.59 4.85
N GLY A 50 10.61 -0.77 4.54
CA GLY A 50 11.30 -2.05 4.68
C GLY A 50 10.86 -2.98 3.55
N VAL A 51 9.79 -3.74 3.79
CA VAL A 51 9.13 -4.58 2.77
C VAL A 51 8.04 -3.81 2.03
N TRP A 52 7.56 -4.38 0.92
CA TRP A 52 6.38 -3.86 0.23
C TRP A 52 5.12 -4.08 1.08
N LYS A 53 4.39 -3.00 1.31
CA LYS A 53 3.15 -2.96 2.07
C LYS A 53 2.01 -2.38 1.24
N ILE A 54 0.79 -2.67 1.66
CA ILE A 54 -0.45 -2.20 1.05
C ILE A 54 -1.33 -1.62 2.16
N SER A 55 -2.17 -0.64 1.82
CA SER A 55 -3.18 -0.15 2.77
C SER A 55 -4.30 -1.18 2.83
N GLU A 56 -4.59 -1.67 4.03
CA GLU A 56 -5.65 -2.64 4.24
C GLU A 56 -7.03 -2.09 3.79
N SER A 57 -7.37 -0.87 4.19
CA SER A 57 -8.63 -0.22 3.85
C SER A 57 -8.79 0.06 2.36
N GLU A 58 -7.71 0.41 1.66
CA GLU A 58 -7.72 0.59 0.19
C GLU A 58 -8.04 -0.73 -0.51
N VAL A 59 -7.37 -1.82 -0.10
CA VAL A 59 -7.55 -3.15 -0.69
C VAL A 59 -8.97 -3.66 -0.42
N LEU A 60 -9.50 -3.50 0.78
CA LEU A 60 -10.88 -3.90 1.10
C LEU A 60 -11.91 -3.21 0.20
N LYS A 61 -11.77 -1.90 -0.03
CA LYS A 61 -12.64 -1.17 -0.97
C LYS A 61 -12.54 -1.66 -2.41
N VAL A 62 -11.37 -2.14 -2.83
CA VAL A 62 -11.20 -2.76 -4.15
C VAL A 62 -11.93 -4.10 -4.19
N LEU A 63 -11.81 -4.91 -3.15
CA LEU A 63 -12.46 -6.22 -3.07
C LEU A 63 -13.98 -6.09 -3.09
N GLU A 64 -14.55 -5.11 -2.39
CA GLU A 64 -15.99 -4.79 -2.42
C GLU A 64 -16.52 -4.38 -3.80
N LYS A 65 -15.65 -3.87 -4.69
CA LYS A 65 -16.02 -3.45 -6.05
C LYS A 65 -15.87 -4.56 -7.09
N VAL A 66 -14.99 -5.53 -6.82
CA VAL A 66 -14.64 -6.59 -7.77
C VAL A 66 -15.34 -7.92 -7.44
N GLY A 67 -15.74 -8.12 -6.17
CA GLY A 67 -16.62 -9.21 -5.74
C GLY A 67 -18.08 -8.86 -5.92
#